data_AF-A0AAE6X642-F1
#
_entry.id   AF-A0AAE6X642-F1
#
_cell.length_a   1.000
_cell.length_b   1.000
_cell.length_c   1.000
_cell.angle_alpha   90.00
_cell.angle_beta   90.00
_cell.angle_gamma   90.00
#
_symmetry.space_group_name_H-M   'P 1'
#
loop_
_entity.id
_entity.type
_entity.pdbx_description
1 polymer ?
#
loop_
_entity_poly.entity_id
_entity_poly.type
_entity_poly.pdbx_seq_one_letter_code
_entity_poly.pdbx_strand_id
1 'polypeptide(L)'
;MNISTFNRCWARVIINALTHYGVKHFCIAPGSRSTPLTLEALLIQQQGIAECHSHFDERGLGFFALGIAKTTKDPVAIIVTSGTAVANLLPAVIEASINHEKLIILSADRPPELIGCGANQAIDQQNLFGNYPLVNLNLPKPNANFSPNWLIATVEHACTKQAEQGGVLHFNLPFAEPLYDADETAIGQDPWLTPIQRWLNQPKTKWIDQQATQKDVLMHENWDYWRTKRGVAIVGKLPLEQGMGLKLWAETLGWCLISDVQSGIEASLPFADVWLSNKTVEQRLLQADIVIQFGSQIVSKRVNQFLSAFQGEYWLVEQSKDYLNPFAHPQTRFIAKAHHFTRVHPPLRQKPWLLEPLALSQFCAGFIEQQIGGNLNEAGLAHHIERVLPANGNLFLGNSLFVRLVDALCKLPEGYPIYTNRGASGIDGLIATMAGVAKGSGAPTVGVIGDISALHDLNSLALLKQINQPTILFIINNNGGAIFDMLPVDKQAKEKFYRLSHNLEFSQVATMFGLEYMRPYTWADLGTKLKQAYVRKGVTLVEIKVNDQEGSNLYKSLLEQISRASID
;
A
#
# COMPACT_ATOMS: atom_id res chain seq x y z
N MET A 1 34.75 -8.40 28.42
CA MET A 1 33.50 -8.63 27.68
C MET A 1 33.85 -8.73 26.21
N ASN A 2 33.55 -9.86 25.55
CA ASN A 2 33.85 -10.01 24.12
C ASN A 2 32.92 -9.06 23.33
N ILE A 3 33.49 -8.26 22.43
CA ILE A 3 32.76 -7.25 21.64
C ILE A 3 31.66 -7.92 20.82
N SER A 4 31.93 -9.07 20.17
CA SER A 4 30.94 -9.75 19.35
C SER A 4 29.79 -10.33 20.19
N THR A 5 30.09 -10.90 21.36
CA THR A 5 29.09 -11.35 22.35
C THR A 5 28.23 -10.18 22.82
N PHE A 6 28.83 -9.04 23.18
CA PHE A 6 28.08 -7.90 23.68
C PHE A 6 27.24 -7.21 22.60
N ASN A 7 27.75 -7.13 21.36
CA ASN A 7 26.96 -6.69 20.21
C ASN A 7 25.69 -7.51 20.06
N ARG A 8 25.77 -8.84 20.22
CA ARG A 8 24.59 -9.71 20.18
C ARG A 8 23.69 -9.57 21.42
N CYS A 9 24.24 -9.36 22.63
CA CYS A 9 23.42 -9.02 23.81
C CYS A 9 22.58 -7.76 23.57
N TRP A 10 23.22 -6.73 23.02
CA TRP A 10 22.57 -5.47 22.68
C TRP A 10 21.48 -5.65 21.61
N ALA A 11 21.81 -6.37 20.53
CA ALA A 11 20.84 -6.69 19.46
C ALA A 11 19.68 -7.53 19.98
N ARG A 12 19.92 -8.48 20.90
CA ARG A 12 18.89 -9.33 21.51
C ARG A 12 17.83 -8.50 22.22
N VAL A 13 18.23 -7.47 22.95
CA VAL A 13 17.30 -6.55 23.61
C VAL A 13 16.44 -5.82 22.58
N ILE A 14 17.05 -5.28 21.52
CA ILE A 14 16.30 -4.55 20.47
C ILE A 14 15.29 -5.49 19.80
N ILE A 15 15.73 -6.67 19.35
CA ILE A 15 14.88 -7.62 18.62
C ILE A 15 13.71 -8.10 19.50
N ASN A 16 13.94 -8.41 20.78
CA ASN A 16 12.85 -8.81 21.68
C ASN A 16 11.87 -7.66 21.97
N ALA A 17 12.35 -6.42 22.08
CA ALA A 17 11.44 -5.28 22.26
C ALA A 17 10.49 -5.11 21.07
N LEU A 18 10.97 -5.37 19.85
CA LEU A 18 10.14 -5.35 18.64
C LEU A 18 9.09 -6.47 18.62
N THR A 19 9.46 -7.69 19.01
CA THR A 19 8.51 -8.82 19.05
C THR A 19 7.41 -8.59 20.08
N HIS A 20 7.72 -7.97 21.23
CA HIS A 20 6.74 -7.58 22.25
C HIS A 20 5.75 -6.50 21.73
N TYR A 21 6.11 -5.78 20.67
CA TYR A 21 5.26 -4.83 19.96
C TYR A 21 4.60 -5.40 18.70
N GLY A 22 4.63 -6.71 18.53
CA GLY A 22 3.88 -7.41 17.49
C GLY A 22 4.63 -7.63 16.19
N VAL A 23 5.95 -7.38 16.14
CA VAL A 23 6.75 -7.75 14.96
C VAL A 23 6.82 -9.27 14.84
N LYS A 24 6.22 -9.80 13.77
CA LYS A 24 6.22 -11.23 13.40
C LYS A 24 6.99 -11.52 12.11
N HIS A 25 7.43 -10.47 11.41
CA HIS A 25 8.15 -10.61 10.15
C HIS A 25 9.41 -9.74 10.16
N PHE A 26 10.54 -10.38 9.86
CA PHE A 26 11.84 -9.74 9.67
C PHE A 26 12.27 -9.92 8.22
N CYS A 27 12.36 -8.83 7.46
CA CYS A 27 12.83 -8.81 6.09
C CYS A 27 14.34 -8.46 6.11
N ILE A 28 15.21 -9.37 5.69
CA ILE A 28 16.65 -9.30 5.92
C ILE A 28 17.41 -9.30 4.59
N ALA A 29 18.21 -8.26 4.37
CA ALA A 29 19.20 -8.22 3.28
C ALA A 29 20.55 -8.76 3.76
N PRO A 30 21.35 -9.40 2.89
CA PRO A 30 22.65 -9.94 3.27
C PRO A 30 23.65 -8.82 3.61
N GLY A 31 24.49 -9.05 4.63
CA GLY A 31 25.63 -8.16 4.90
C GLY A 31 26.35 -8.46 6.21
N SER A 32 27.61 -8.01 6.29
CA SER A 32 28.48 -8.30 7.44
C SER A 32 28.10 -7.47 8.67
N ARG A 33 27.94 -6.14 8.54
CA ARG A 33 27.69 -5.24 9.68
C ARG A 33 26.38 -5.54 10.41
N SER A 34 25.39 -6.07 9.71
CA SER A 34 24.08 -6.48 10.26
C SER A 34 24.09 -7.83 11.01
N THR A 35 25.24 -8.52 11.08
CA THR A 35 25.38 -9.84 11.72
C THR A 35 24.74 -9.92 13.12
N PRO A 36 24.96 -8.98 14.05
CA PRO A 36 24.32 -9.04 15.37
C PRO A 36 22.79 -9.06 15.32
N LEU A 37 22.18 -8.27 14.42
CA LEU A 37 20.73 -8.19 14.27
C LEU A 37 20.17 -9.43 13.58
N THR A 38 20.81 -9.86 12.49
CA THR A 38 20.39 -11.02 11.70
C THR A 38 20.40 -12.30 12.53
N LEU A 39 21.46 -12.54 13.33
CA LEU A 39 21.54 -13.74 14.15
C LEU A 39 20.48 -13.77 15.26
N GLU A 40 20.18 -12.63 15.88
CA GLU A 40 19.13 -12.57 16.90
C GLU A 40 17.72 -12.68 16.30
N ALA A 41 17.47 -12.14 15.10
CA ALA A 41 16.21 -12.37 14.38
C ALA A 41 16.03 -13.86 14.01
N LEU A 42 17.10 -14.55 13.60
CA LEU A 42 17.06 -15.99 13.33
C LEU A 42 16.78 -16.81 14.59
N LEU A 43 17.28 -16.39 15.76
CA LEU A 43 16.96 -17.04 17.03
C LEU A 43 15.45 -16.92 17.36
N ILE A 44 14.85 -15.75 17.14
CA ILE A 44 13.39 -15.55 17.28
C ILE A 44 12.60 -16.46 16.31
N GLN A 45 13.10 -16.64 15.09
CA GLN A 45 12.50 -17.59 14.15
C GLN A 45 12.58 -19.03 14.64
N GLN A 46 13.73 -19.47 15.16
CA GLN A 46 13.90 -20.82 15.70
C GLN A 46 12.98 -21.10 16.90
N GLN A 47 12.59 -20.06 17.63
CA GLN A 47 11.61 -20.12 18.72
C GLN A 47 10.15 -20.11 18.21
N GLY A 48 9.91 -19.97 16.91
CA GLY A 48 8.57 -19.94 16.31
C GLY A 48 7.78 -18.66 16.57
N ILE A 49 8.45 -17.57 16.97
CA ILE A 49 7.81 -16.29 17.32
C ILE A 49 7.60 -15.41 16.08
N ALA A 50 8.54 -15.45 15.13
CA ALA A 50 8.52 -14.64 13.91
C ALA A 50 9.06 -15.43 12.71
N GLU A 51 8.89 -14.90 11.51
CA GLU A 51 9.44 -15.44 10.26
C GLU A 51 10.45 -14.47 9.66
N CYS A 52 11.58 -14.98 9.20
CA CYS A 52 12.61 -14.23 8.49
C CYS A 52 12.48 -14.47 6.98
N HIS A 53 12.39 -13.37 6.22
CA HIS A 53 12.36 -13.39 4.76
C HIS A 53 13.62 -12.72 4.24
N SER A 54 14.18 -13.22 3.14
CA SER A 54 15.41 -12.67 2.57
C SER A 54 15.23 -12.18 1.15
N HIS A 55 15.94 -11.12 0.79
CA HIS A 55 16.10 -10.67 -0.58
C HIS A 55 17.47 -10.02 -0.79
N PHE A 56 17.95 -10.03 -2.03
CA PHE A 56 19.28 -9.51 -2.38
C PHE A 56 19.24 -8.04 -2.84
N ASP A 57 18.06 -7.50 -3.13
CA ASP A 57 17.86 -6.09 -3.47
C ASP A 57 17.12 -5.42 -2.30
N GLU A 58 17.76 -4.47 -1.62
CA GLU A 58 17.15 -3.79 -0.48
C GLU A 58 15.90 -2.97 -0.86
N ARG A 59 15.82 -2.41 -2.07
CA ARG A 59 14.63 -1.69 -2.53
C ARG A 59 13.46 -2.66 -2.65
N GLY A 60 13.66 -3.79 -3.31
CA GLY A 60 12.67 -4.88 -3.37
C GLY A 60 12.29 -5.39 -1.98
N LEU A 61 13.26 -5.54 -1.08
CA LEU A 61 13.03 -5.97 0.30
C LEU A 61 12.14 -4.99 1.08
N GLY A 62 12.38 -3.68 0.92
CA GLY A 62 11.57 -2.64 1.54
C GLY A 62 10.11 -2.68 1.09
N PHE A 63 9.88 -2.85 -0.22
CA PHE A 63 8.53 -2.98 -0.76
C PHE A 63 7.86 -4.32 -0.41
N PHE A 64 8.62 -5.40 -0.28
CA PHE A 64 8.10 -6.68 0.21
C PHE A 64 7.59 -6.55 1.64
N ALA A 65 8.38 -5.94 2.53
CA ALA A 65 7.97 -5.62 3.89
C ALA A 65 6.74 -4.71 3.92
N LEU A 66 6.68 -3.71 3.04
CA LEU A 66 5.50 -2.84 2.87
C LEU A 66 4.24 -3.65 2.55
N GLY A 67 4.31 -4.61 1.64
CA GLY A 67 3.18 -5.48 1.29
C GLY A 67 2.68 -6.33 2.47
N ILE A 68 3.61 -6.86 3.27
CA ILE A 68 3.27 -7.59 4.49
C ILE A 68 2.59 -6.65 5.51
N ALA A 69 3.14 -5.46 5.72
CA ALA A 69 2.57 -4.47 6.65
C ALA A 69 1.17 -4.01 6.21
N LYS A 70 0.94 -3.84 4.89
CA LYS A 70 -0.37 -3.47 4.32
C LYS A 70 -1.47 -4.47 4.63
N THR A 71 -1.17 -5.76 4.60
CA THR A 71 -2.14 -6.84 4.80
C THR A 71 -2.34 -7.18 6.26
N THR A 72 -1.25 -7.36 7.01
CA THR A 72 -1.30 -7.77 8.42
C THR A 72 -1.72 -6.65 9.37
N LYS A 73 -1.48 -5.38 8.99
CA LYS A 73 -1.59 -4.18 9.87
C LYS A 73 -0.65 -4.20 11.09
N ASP A 74 0.20 -5.21 11.18
CA ASP A 74 1.25 -5.39 12.18
C ASP A 74 2.54 -4.69 11.73
N PRO A 75 3.43 -4.30 12.66
CA PRO A 75 4.75 -3.77 12.32
C PRO A 75 5.64 -4.85 11.68
N VAL A 76 6.39 -4.46 10.64
CA VAL A 76 7.35 -5.33 9.94
C VAL A 76 8.74 -4.72 10.05
N ALA A 77 9.72 -5.51 10.50
CA ALA A 77 11.09 -5.08 10.64
C ALA A 77 11.90 -5.37 9.37
N ILE A 78 12.76 -4.44 8.97
CA ILE A 78 13.69 -4.59 7.85
C ILE A 78 15.11 -4.47 8.38
N ILE A 79 15.95 -5.48 8.17
CA ILE A 79 17.37 -5.48 8.58
C ILE A 79 18.24 -5.34 7.34
N VAL A 80 19.08 -4.31 7.33
CA VAL A 80 20.08 -4.08 6.27
C VAL A 80 21.45 -3.77 6.87
N THR A 81 22.50 -4.06 6.11
CA THR A 81 23.86 -3.62 6.44
C THR A 81 24.04 -2.13 6.16
N SER A 82 25.19 -1.55 6.52
CA SER A 82 25.45 -0.12 6.30
C SER A 82 25.72 0.22 4.83
N GLY A 83 25.72 1.52 4.54
CA GLY A 83 26.03 2.07 3.24
C GLY A 83 24.76 2.26 2.40
N THR A 84 24.90 2.13 1.08
CA THR A 84 23.80 2.34 0.13
C THR A 84 22.65 1.35 0.28
N ALA A 85 22.87 0.21 0.94
CA ALA A 85 21.80 -0.71 1.35
C ALA A 85 20.68 0.01 2.13
N VAL A 86 21.04 0.95 3.02
CA VAL A 86 20.07 1.78 3.75
C VAL A 86 19.35 2.74 2.82
N ALA A 87 20.07 3.39 1.90
CA ALA A 87 19.50 4.35 0.96
C ALA A 87 18.47 3.72 0.00
N ASN A 88 18.66 2.46 -0.39
CA ASN A 88 17.73 1.72 -1.25
C ASN A 88 16.35 1.52 -0.61
N LEU A 89 16.22 1.65 0.71
CA LEU A 89 14.93 1.57 1.40
C LEU A 89 14.09 2.85 1.27
N LEU A 90 14.68 3.96 0.83
CA LEU A 90 14.02 5.27 0.80
C LEU A 90 12.66 5.25 0.08
N PRO A 91 12.48 4.62 -1.10
CA PRO A 91 11.18 4.62 -1.77
C PRO A 91 10.07 3.92 -0.96
N ALA A 92 10.38 2.77 -0.36
CA ALA A 92 9.43 2.07 0.51
C ALA A 92 9.14 2.85 1.80
N VAL A 93 10.14 3.54 2.35
CA VAL A 93 9.99 4.43 3.51
C VAL A 93 9.05 5.59 3.18
N ILE A 94 9.17 6.21 2.00
CA ILE A 94 8.29 7.29 1.56
C ILE A 94 6.84 6.78 1.42
N GLU A 95 6.63 5.67 0.72
CA GLU A 95 5.29 5.11 0.50
C GLU A 95 4.63 4.70 1.84
N ALA A 96 5.38 4.08 2.75
CA ALA A 96 4.92 3.70 4.08
C ALA A 96 4.61 4.91 4.97
N SER A 97 5.40 5.98 4.87
CA SER A 97 5.19 7.22 5.61
C SER A 97 3.86 7.90 5.22
N ILE A 98 3.59 8.03 3.93
CA ILE A 98 2.37 8.68 3.42
C ILE A 98 1.09 7.89 3.79
N ASN A 99 1.17 6.57 3.81
CA ASN A 99 0.03 5.69 4.06
C ASN A 99 -0.01 5.13 5.50
N HIS A 100 0.92 5.54 6.36
CA HIS A 100 1.05 5.10 7.75
C HIS A 100 1.26 3.58 7.93
N GLU A 101 1.84 2.89 6.95
CA GLU A 101 2.24 1.49 7.14
C GLU A 101 3.44 1.37 8.10
N LYS A 102 3.38 0.36 8.97
CA LYS A 102 4.29 0.21 10.10
C LYS A 102 5.57 -0.53 9.68
N LEU A 103 6.54 0.21 9.17
CA LEU A 103 7.89 -0.33 8.89
C LEU A 103 8.88 0.07 9.99
N ILE A 104 9.74 -0.85 10.39
CA ILE A 104 10.83 -0.60 11.34
C ILE A 104 12.15 -0.91 10.66
N ILE A 105 12.89 0.12 10.29
CA ILE A 105 14.18 0.00 9.61
C ILE A 105 15.27 -0.17 10.66
N LEU A 106 15.94 -1.31 10.65
CA LEU A 106 17.12 -1.63 11.47
C LEU A 106 18.36 -1.54 10.57
N SER A 107 18.95 -0.34 10.51
CA SER A 107 20.13 -0.07 9.68
C SER A 107 21.40 -0.27 10.51
N ALA A 108 22.12 -1.36 10.25
CA ALA A 108 23.40 -1.59 10.92
C ALA A 108 24.44 -0.57 10.43
N ASP A 109 25.18 0.06 11.34
CA ASP A 109 26.11 1.14 11.01
C ASP A 109 27.53 0.82 11.46
N ARG A 110 28.50 1.54 10.88
CA ARG A 110 29.86 1.58 11.40
C ARG A 110 29.88 2.39 12.70
N PRO A 111 30.79 2.06 13.64
CA PRO A 111 30.90 2.82 14.87
C PRO A 111 31.40 4.25 14.57
N PRO A 112 31.12 5.24 15.44
CA PRO A 112 31.40 6.66 15.18
C PRO A 112 32.85 6.97 14.78
N GLU A 113 33.81 6.24 15.35
CA GLU A 113 35.24 6.37 15.03
C GLU A 113 35.62 5.99 13.58
N LEU A 114 34.70 5.38 12.83
CA LEU A 114 34.88 5.00 11.41
C LEU A 114 34.02 5.82 10.44
N ILE A 115 33.35 6.87 10.91
CA ILE A 115 32.55 7.76 10.06
C ILE A 115 33.39 8.96 9.59
N GLY A 116 33.23 9.34 8.32
CA GLY A 116 33.90 10.53 7.75
C GLY A 116 35.42 10.38 7.51
N CYS A 117 35.98 9.19 7.73
CA CYS A 117 37.42 8.94 7.61
C CYS A 117 37.82 8.06 6.41
N GLY A 118 36.90 7.86 5.44
CA GLY A 118 37.15 7.02 4.26
C GLY A 118 37.07 5.51 4.53
N ALA A 119 36.50 5.08 5.65
CA ALA A 119 36.29 3.67 5.94
C ALA A 119 35.33 3.03 4.92
N ASN A 120 35.65 1.81 4.48
CA ASN A 120 34.86 1.12 3.46
C ASN A 120 33.39 0.92 3.88
N GLN A 121 32.48 1.32 2.99
CA GLN A 121 31.03 1.18 3.14
C GLN A 121 30.51 1.82 4.45
N ALA A 122 31.15 2.92 4.89
CA ALA A 122 30.66 3.82 5.94
C ALA A 122 30.12 5.11 5.29
N ILE A 123 28.91 5.51 5.65
CA ILE A 123 28.27 6.76 5.21
C ILE A 123 27.65 7.45 6.43
N ASP A 124 27.22 8.70 6.29
CA ASP A 124 26.38 9.33 7.31
C ASP A 124 24.95 8.76 7.21
N GLN A 125 24.62 7.84 8.12
CA GLN A 125 23.30 7.20 8.16
C GLN A 125 22.34 7.90 9.11
N GLN A 126 22.82 8.78 9.99
CA GLN A 126 21.96 9.37 11.01
C GLN A 126 20.92 10.26 10.34
N ASN A 127 19.65 9.94 10.57
CA ASN A 127 18.51 10.62 9.93
C ASN A 127 18.55 10.61 8.39
N LEU A 128 19.14 9.58 7.76
CA LEU A 128 19.28 9.47 6.30
C LEU A 128 17.96 9.68 5.53
N PHE A 129 16.83 9.27 6.12
CA PHE A 129 15.50 9.40 5.52
C PHE A 129 14.80 10.74 5.84
N GLY A 130 15.50 11.70 6.45
CA GLY A 130 14.95 13.00 6.82
C GLY A 130 13.69 12.89 7.69
N ASN A 131 12.60 13.53 7.23
CA ASN A 131 11.34 13.64 7.97
C ASN A 131 10.31 12.55 7.61
N TYR A 132 10.65 11.58 6.76
CA TYR A 132 9.72 10.50 6.43
C TYR A 132 9.46 9.54 7.61
N PRO A 133 10.46 9.15 8.41
CA PRO A 133 10.21 8.39 9.63
C PRO A 133 9.46 9.22 10.69
N LEU A 134 8.50 8.58 11.36
CA LEU A 134 7.84 9.10 12.56
C LEU A 134 8.85 9.32 13.69
N VAL A 135 9.81 8.40 13.83
CA VAL A 135 10.92 8.50 14.78
C VAL A 135 12.21 8.05 14.11
N ASN A 136 13.23 8.89 14.21
CA ASN A 136 14.61 8.51 13.97
C ASN A 136 15.27 8.25 15.33
N LEU A 137 15.82 7.05 15.52
CA LEU A 137 16.54 6.65 16.72
C LEU A 137 17.98 6.32 16.33
N ASN A 138 18.90 7.21 16.67
CA ASN A 138 20.34 7.01 16.46
C ASN A 138 20.94 6.44 17.75
N LEU A 139 21.10 5.12 17.83
CA LEU A 139 21.63 4.49 19.04
C LEU A 139 23.14 4.70 19.18
N PRO A 140 23.67 4.77 20.41
CA PRO A 140 25.10 4.77 20.64
C PRO A 140 25.68 3.39 20.27
N LYS A 141 27.00 3.36 20.05
CA LYS A 141 27.76 2.12 19.99
C LYS A 141 27.50 1.29 21.28
N PRO A 142 27.25 -0.03 21.19
CA PRO A 142 27.05 -0.88 22.35
C PRO A 142 28.10 -0.65 23.42
N ASN A 143 27.64 -0.26 24.60
CA ASN A 143 28.49 0.00 25.76
C ASN A 143 27.74 -0.37 27.05
N ALA A 144 28.38 -1.15 27.93
CA ALA A 144 27.81 -1.63 29.19
C ALA A 144 27.46 -0.50 30.18
N ASN A 145 27.96 0.72 29.97
CA ASN A 145 27.57 1.90 30.75
C ASN A 145 26.11 2.29 30.53
N PHE A 146 25.51 1.92 29.39
CA PHE A 146 24.08 2.05 29.18
C PHE A 146 23.38 0.79 29.74
N SER A 147 22.45 0.99 30.67
CA SER A 147 21.68 -0.14 31.22
C SER A 147 20.77 -0.79 30.17
N PRO A 148 20.48 -2.10 30.26
CA PRO A 148 19.51 -2.75 29.38
C PRO A 148 18.10 -2.11 29.50
N ASN A 149 17.72 -1.67 30.70
CA ASN A 149 16.44 -1.02 30.97
C ASN A 149 16.27 0.26 30.14
N TRP A 150 17.34 1.06 30.02
CA TRP A 150 17.35 2.27 29.20
C TRP A 150 17.15 1.92 27.72
N LEU A 151 17.84 0.87 27.22
CA LEU A 151 17.72 0.46 25.83
C LEU A 151 16.30 -0.01 25.50
N ILE A 152 15.70 -0.84 26.37
CA ILE A 152 14.31 -1.28 26.23
C ILE A 152 13.38 -0.07 26.21
N ALA A 153 13.46 0.81 27.21
CA ALA A 153 12.57 1.98 27.31
C ALA A 153 12.68 2.89 26.08
N THR A 154 13.89 3.05 25.53
CA THR A 154 14.15 3.88 24.34
C THR A 154 13.51 3.26 23.09
N VAL A 155 13.69 1.96 22.86
CA VAL A 155 13.11 1.25 21.71
C VAL A 155 11.58 1.20 21.83
N GLU A 156 11.07 0.77 22.99
CA GLU A 156 9.65 0.62 23.20
C GLU A 156 8.92 1.97 23.10
N HIS A 157 9.51 3.08 23.54
CA HIS A 157 8.90 4.40 23.39
C HIS A 157 8.64 4.77 21.91
N ALA A 158 9.58 4.42 21.01
CA ALA A 158 9.39 4.60 19.58
C ALA A 158 8.28 3.67 19.03
N CYS A 159 8.25 2.41 19.48
CA CYS A 159 7.21 1.46 19.11
C CYS A 159 5.82 1.87 19.63
N THR A 160 5.70 2.47 20.82
CA THR A 160 4.43 3.02 21.34
C THR A 160 3.90 4.11 20.43
N LYS A 161 4.76 5.05 19.99
CA LYS A 161 4.37 6.10 19.04
C LYS A 161 3.87 5.52 17.71
N GLN A 162 4.57 4.53 17.15
CA GLN A 162 4.15 3.87 15.92
C GLN A 162 2.86 3.05 16.09
N ALA A 163 2.63 2.45 17.26
CA ALA A 163 1.39 1.72 17.53
C ALA A 163 0.16 2.65 17.49
N GLU A 164 0.31 3.89 17.95
CA GLU A 164 -0.75 4.90 17.95
C GLU A 164 -0.95 5.60 16.60
N GLN A 165 0.13 5.91 15.88
CA GLN A 165 0.10 6.78 14.70
C GLN A 165 0.32 6.04 13.38
N GLY A 166 0.91 4.85 13.40
CA GLY A 166 1.41 4.17 12.21
C GLY A 166 2.74 4.76 11.71
N GLY A 167 3.10 4.44 10.48
CA GLY A 167 4.26 5.02 9.79
C GLY A 167 5.60 4.35 10.12
N VAL A 168 6.71 5.00 9.74
CA VAL A 168 8.05 4.38 9.73
C VAL A 168 8.85 4.72 10.99
N LEU A 169 9.57 3.73 11.54
CA LEU A 169 10.64 3.93 12.52
C LEU A 169 11.98 3.66 11.84
N HIS A 170 12.98 4.51 12.07
CA HIS A 170 14.34 4.28 11.59
C HIS A 170 15.31 4.20 12.77
N PHE A 171 15.86 3.03 13.01
CA PHE A 171 16.84 2.77 14.05
C PHE A 171 18.22 2.57 13.40
N ASN A 172 19.12 3.54 13.61
CA ASN A 172 20.51 3.46 13.19
C ASN A 172 21.36 2.81 14.30
N LEU A 173 22.06 1.73 13.98
CA LEU A 173 22.57 0.76 14.95
C LEU A 173 24.08 0.50 14.74
N PRO A 174 24.98 1.30 15.34
CA PRO A 174 26.42 1.14 15.16
C PRO A 174 26.96 -0.11 15.88
N PHE A 175 27.69 -0.98 15.16
CA PHE A 175 28.36 -2.15 15.74
C PHE A 175 29.85 -2.17 15.41
N ALA A 176 30.71 -2.25 16.43
CA ALA A 176 32.16 -2.38 16.23
C ALA A 176 32.57 -3.84 16.00
N GLU A 177 33.69 -4.03 15.30
CA GLU A 177 34.34 -5.34 15.17
C GLU A 177 35.05 -5.77 16.46
N PRO A 178 35.24 -7.08 16.67
CA PRO A 178 34.77 -8.20 15.85
C PRO A 178 33.25 -8.40 15.87
N LEU A 179 32.69 -8.84 14.72
CA LEU A 179 31.26 -9.13 14.56
C LEU A 179 30.95 -10.63 14.67
N TYR A 180 31.97 -11.47 14.46
CA TYR A 180 31.87 -12.93 14.44
C TYR A 180 32.37 -13.54 15.77
N ASP A 181 32.23 -14.86 15.90
CA ASP A 181 32.77 -15.65 17.03
C ASP A 181 32.12 -15.35 18.40
N ALA A 182 30.88 -14.86 18.38
CA ALA A 182 30.09 -14.68 19.59
C ALA A 182 29.60 -16.04 20.11
N ASP A 183 29.96 -16.38 21.35
CA ASP A 183 29.50 -17.59 22.05
C ASP A 183 28.04 -17.43 22.52
N GLU A 184 27.13 -18.27 22.00
CA GLU A 184 25.70 -18.21 22.32
C GLU A 184 25.39 -18.46 23.80
N THR A 185 26.16 -19.35 24.44
CA THR A 185 25.99 -19.64 25.86
C THR A 185 26.40 -18.44 26.71
N ALA A 186 27.48 -17.76 26.32
CA ALA A 186 27.93 -16.53 26.96
C ALA A 186 26.93 -15.38 26.81
N ILE A 187 26.23 -15.25 25.67
CA ILE A 187 25.19 -14.22 25.48
C ILE A 187 24.04 -14.43 26.48
N GLY A 188 23.55 -15.67 26.62
CA GLY A 188 22.42 -15.97 27.52
C GLY A 188 22.74 -15.82 29.01
N GLN A 189 24.02 -15.85 29.38
CA GLN A 189 24.51 -15.74 30.75
C GLN A 189 25.17 -14.39 31.04
N ASP A 190 25.17 -13.46 30.09
CA ASP A 190 25.85 -12.18 30.25
C ASP A 190 25.22 -11.38 31.43
N PRO A 191 26.02 -10.95 32.42
CA PRO A 191 25.52 -10.22 33.58
C PRO A 191 24.72 -8.95 33.23
N TRP A 192 25.02 -8.33 32.07
CA TRP A 192 24.30 -7.15 31.61
C TRP A 192 22.81 -7.43 31.32
N LEU A 193 22.43 -8.66 30.96
CA LEU A 193 21.03 -9.05 30.72
C LEU A 193 20.29 -9.45 32.01
N THR A 194 21.00 -9.69 33.11
CA THR A 194 20.41 -10.16 34.38
C THR A 194 19.23 -9.30 34.86
N PRO A 195 19.29 -7.95 34.82
CA PRO A 195 18.18 -7.10 35.28
C PRO A 195 16.87 -7.29 34.49
N ILE A 196 16.95 -7.81 33.26
CA ILE A 196 15.81 -7.92 32.34
C ILE A 196 15.46 -9.37 31.98
N GLN A 197 16.06 -10.35 32.64
CA GLN A 197 15.87 -11.76 32.29
C GLN A 197 14.40 -12.19 32.32
N ARG A 198 13.62 -11.67 33.27
CA ARG A 198 12.18 -11.91 33.34
C ARG A 198 11.43 -11.36 32.12
N TRP A 199 11.82 -10.18 31.64
CA TRP A 199 11.22 -9.56 30.46
C TRP A 199 11.56 -10.37 29.20
N LEU A 200 12.83 -10.78 29.02
CA LEU A 200 13.26 -11.64 27.90
C LEU A 200 12.48 -12.96 27.82
N ASN A 201 12.16 -13.55 28.98
CA ASN A 201 11.44 -14.82 29.05
C ASN A 201 9.91 -14.67 28.93
N GLN A 202 9.37 -13.44 28.80
CA GLN A 202 7.94 -13.16 28.77
C GLN A 202 7.55 -12.35 27.53
N PRO A 203 7.28 -13.01 26.38
CA PRO A 203 7.14 -12.36 25.07
C PRO A 203 5.95 -11.40 24.92
N LYS A 204 5.06 -11.32 25.93
CA LYS A 204 3.89 -10.43 25.94
C LYS A 204 4.05 -9.23 26.89
N THR A 205 5.15 -9.17 27.64
CA THR A 205 5.35 -8.14 28.67
C THR A 205 5.99 -6.91 28.03
N LYS A 206 5.23 -5.83 27.89
CA LYS A 206 5.77 -4.51 27.52
C LYS A 206 6.43 -3.85 28.72
N TRP A 207 7.52 -3.15 28.49
CA TRP A 207 8.16 -2.27 29.47
C TRP A 207 7.36 -0.98 29.68
N ILE A 208 6.78 -0.44 28.61
CA ILE A 208 5.88 0.71 28.64
C ILE A 208 4.45 0.22 28.38
N ASP A 209 3.62 0.24 29.43
CA ASP A 209 2.18 -0.02 29.33
C ASP A 209 1.42 1.31 29.26
N GLN A 210 1.17 1.76 28.02
CA GLN A 210 0.47 3.01 27.73
C GLN A 210 -0.98 2.71 27.33
N GLN A 211 -1.93 3.35 28.02
CA GLN A 211 -3.34 3.31 27.64
C GLN A 211 -3.56 4.04 26.31
N ALA A 212 -4.46 3.50 25.48
CA ALA A 212 -4.83 4.15 24.24
C ALA A 212 -5.53 5.48 24.50
N THR A 213 -5.13 6.53 23.77
CA THR A 213 -5.81 7.82 23.83
C THR A 213 -7.25 7.67 23.32
N GLN A 214 -8.24 7.99 24.16
CA GLN A 214 -9.63 8.03 23.73
C GLN A 214 -9.90 9.33 22.93
N LYS A 215 -10.55 9.20 21.78
CA LYS A 215 -10.94 10.32 20.93
C LYS A 215 -12.43 10.22 20.65
N ASP A 216 -13.20 11.10 21.26
CA ASP A 216 -14.62 11.24 20.97
C ASP A 216 -14.83 12.03 19.69
N VAL A 217 -15.76 11.56 18.87
CA VAL A 217 -16.27 12.33 17.74
C VAL A 217 -17.46 13.13 18.27
N LEU A 218 -17.37 14.45 18.22
CA LEU A 218 -18.48 15.32 18.57
C LEU A 218 -19.39 15.51 17.36
N MET A 219 -20.69 15.56 17.59
CA MET A 219 -21.65 15.90 16.54
C MET A 219 -21.45 17.37 16.16
N HIS A 220 -21.37 17.64 14.86
CA HIS A 220 -21.34 19.01 14.36
C HIS A 220 -22.64 19.72 14.75
N GLU A 221 -22.54 20.93 15.29
CA GLU A 221 -23.68 21.71 15.80
C GLU A 221 -24.81 21.87 14.75
N ASN A 222 -24.43 22.02 13.48
CA ASN A 222 -25.36 22.21 12.38
C ASN A 222 -25.69 20.90 11.63
N TRP A 223 -25.40 19.71 12.20
CA TRP A 223 -25.69 18.44 11.51
C TRP A 223 -27.17 18.28 11.17
N ASP A 224 -28.07 18.68 12.07
CA ASP A 224 -29.52 18.62 11.84
C ASP A 224 -29.96 19.46 10.63
N TYR A 225 -29.26 20.55 10.34
CA TYR A 225 -29.47 21.36 9.14
C TYR A 225 -28.84 20.70 7.90
N TRP A 226 -27.56 20.33 7.98
CA TRP A 226 -26.82 19.81 6.83
C TRP A 226 -27.38 18.49 6.31
N ARG A 227 -27.87 17.62 7.18
CA ARG A 227 -28.45 16.35 6.77
C ARG A 227 -29.73 16.50 5.96
N THR A 228 -30.41 17.66 5.95
CA THR A 228 -31.60 17.93 5.11
C THR A 228 -31.27 18.55 3.75
N LYS A 229 -29.99 18.72 3.42
CA LYS A 229 -29.52 19.39 2.20
C LYS A 229 -29.19 18.40 1.08
N ARG A 230 -28.96 18.93 -0.12
CA ARG A 230 -28.47 18.16 -1.26
C ARG A 230 -27.02 17.81 -1.02
N GLY A 231 -26.74 16.56 -0.70
CA GLY A 231 -25.39 16.12 -0.38
C GLY A 231 -24.81 15.11 -1.36
N VAL A 232 -23.49 15.08 -1.42
CA VAL A 232 -22.71 14.05 -2.10
C VAL A 232 -21.75 13.43 -1.09
N ALA A 233 -21.79 12.11 -0.97
CA ALA A 233 -20.83 11.33 -0.21
C ALA A 233 -19.76 10.79 -1.17
N ILE A 234 -18.49 11.10 -0.90
CA ILE A 234 -17.36 10.56 -1.66
C ILE A 234 -16.58 9.63 -0.74
N VAL A 235 -16.28 8.42 -1.19
CA VAL A 235 -15.53 7.45 -0.41
C VAL A 235 -14.24 7.09 -1.14
N GLY A 236 -13.11 7.53 -0.60
CA GLY A 236 -11.78 7.21 -1.09
C GLY A 236 -11.22 5.91 -0.52
N LYS A 237 -9.91 5.87 -0.31
CA LYS A 237 -9.20 4.82 0.41
C LYS A 237 -9.43 4.95 1.91
N LEU A 238 -9.85 3.85 2.54
CA LEU A 238 -9.98 3.69 4.00
C LEU A 238 -9.89 2.20 4.35
N PRO A 239 -9.67 1.83 5.62
CA PRO A 239 -9.76 0.44 6.05
C PRO A 239 -11.16 -0.14 5.79
N LEU A 240 -11.22 -1.40 5.35
CA LEU A 240 -12.46 -2.03 4.89
C LEU A 240 -13.57 -2.01 5.95
N GLU A 241 -13.20 -2.27 7.21
CA GLU A 241 -14.11 -2.26 8.35
C GLU A 241 -14.73 -0.88 8.62
N GLN A 242 -14.12 0.19 8.11
CA GLN A 242 -14.67 1.54 8.23
C GLN A 242 -15.67 1.89 7.13
N GLY A 243 -15.67 1.16 6.00
CA GLY A 243 -16.61 1.37 4.90
C GLY A 243 -18.00 0.79 5.15
N MET A 244 -18.09 -0.19 6.08
CA MET A 244 -19.35 -0.86 6.40
C MET A 244 -20.46 0.13 6.77
N GLY A 245 -21.58 0.07 6.05
CA GLY A 245 -22.77 0.89 6.31
C GLY A 245 -22.74 2.31 5.72
N LEU A 246 -21.62 2.79 5.15
CA LEU A 246 -21.59 4.11 4.50
C LEU A 246 -22.57 4.21 3.32
N LYS A 247 -22.73 3.11 2.56
CA LYS A 247 -23.72 3.04 1.48
C LYS A 247 -25.13 3.29 1.99
N LEU A 248 -25.57 2.49 2.97
CA LEU A 248 -26.88 2.63 3.58
C LEU A 248 -27.09 4.02 4.21
N TRP A 249 -26.04 4.57 4.82
CA TRP A 249 -26.05 5.90 5.42
C TRP A 249 -26.32 6.99 4.36
N ALA A 250 -25.60 6.97 3.24
CA ALA A 250 -25.77 7.92 2.13
C ALA A 250 -27.11 7.74 1.41
N GLU A 251 -27.53 6.50 1.15
CA GLU A 251 -28.83 6.19 0.55
C GLU A 251 -30.00 6.63 1.42
N THR A 252 -29.88 6.49 2.75
CA THR A 252 -30.89 6.96 3.69
C THR A 252 -31.03 8.49 3.61
N LEU A 253 -29.94 9.23 3.43
CA LEU A 253 -29.96 10.68 3.21
C LEU A 253 -30.48 11.10 1.83
N GLY A 254 -30.70 10.15 0.90
CA GLY A 254 -30.99 10.47 -0.48
C GLY A 254 -29.83 11.15 -1.22
N TRP A 255 -28.60 10.95 -0.74
CA TRP A 255 -27.39 11.56 -1.29
C TRP A 255 -26.76 10.69 -2.38
N CYS A 256 -26.06 11.32 -3.32
CA CYS A 256 -25.26 10.59 -4.30
C CYS A 256 -24.01 10.02 -3.60
N LEU A 257 -23.77 8.71 -3.72
CA LEU A 257 -22.57 8.05 -3.22
C LEU A 257 -21.62 7.72 -4.39
N ILE A 258 -20.42 8.30 -4.35
CA ILE A 258 -19.34 8.02 -5.28
C ILE A 258 -18.24 7.27 -4.52
N SER A 259 -17.90 6.08 -4.97
CA SER A 259 -16.88 5.23 -4.34
C SER A 259 -15.68 5.05 -5.26
N ASP A 260 -14.48 5.30 -4.74
CA ASP A 260 -13.21 4.96 -5.37
C ASP A 260 -13.00 3.45 -5.39
N VAL A 261 -12.22 2.96 -6.36
CA VAL A 261 -11.83 1.54 -6.43
C VAL A 261 -11.18 1.03 -5.14
N GLN A 262 -10.53 1.89 -4.36
CA GLN A 262 -9.86 1.50 -3.11
C GLN A 262 -10.78 1.51 -1.87
N SER A 263 -12.04 1.91 -2.02
CA SER A 263 -12.96 2.05 -0.89
C SER A 263 -13.41 0.71 -0.31
N GLY A 264 -13.43 -0.35 -1.14
CA GLY A 264 -13.99 -1.65 -0.78
C GLY A 264 -15.51 -1.64 -0.55
N ILE A 265 -16.20 -0.55 -0.90
CA ILE A 265 -17.65 -0.38 -0.75
C ILE A 265 -18.33 -0.71 -2.07
N GLU A 266 -19.53 -1.30 -1.99
CA GLU A 266 -20.36 -1.47 -3.18
C GLU A 266 -20.72 -0.11 -3.80
N ALA A 267 -20.29 0.12 -5.04
CA ALA A 267 -20.64 1.33 -5.78
C ALA A 267 -22.16 1.41 -6.00
N SER A 268 -22.79 2.47 -5.49
CA SER A 268 -24.20 2.79 -5.79
C SER A 268 -24.35 3.44 -7.17
N LEU A 269 -23.31 4.16 -7.60
CA LEU A 269 -23.20 4.84 -8.88
C LEU A 269 -21.87 4.44 -9.56
N PRO A 270 -21.70 3.17 -9.97
CA PRO A 270 -20.47 2.72 -10.62
C PRO A 270 -20.15 3.56 -11.87
N PHE A 271 -18.89 3.50 -12.30
CA PHE A 271 -18.40 4.20 -13.49
C PHE A 271 -18.38 5.73 -13.36
N ALA A 272 -18.19 6.25 -12.14
CA ALA A 272 -18.17 7.69 -11.85
C ALA A 272 -17.23 8.48 -12.72
N ASP A 273 -16.04 7.94 -12.97
CA ASP A 273 -15.06 8.56 -13.84
C ASP A 273 -15.53 8.64 -15.31
N VAL A 274 -16.47 7.79 -15.74
CA VAL A 274 -17.09 7.82 -17.06
C VAL A 274 -18.28 8.76 -17.09
N TRP A 275 -19.30 8.56 -16.24
CA TRP A 275 -20.53 9.35 -16.32
C TRP A 275 -20.35 10.83 -15.93
N LEU A 276 -19.33 11.16 -15.12
CA LEU A 276 -18.95 12.56 -14.85
C LEU A 276 -18.34 13.28 -16.06
N SER A 277 -18.05 12.59 -17.18
CA SER A 277 -17.69 13.28 -18.43
C SER A 277 -18.87 14.02 -19.05
N ASN A 278 -20.11 13.69 -18.66
CA ASN A 278 -21.31 14.37 -19.10
C ASN A 278 -21.47 15.71 -18.37
N LYS A 279 -21.36 16.81 -19.12
CA LYS A 279 -21.39 18.17 -18.56
C LYS A 279 -22.72 18.52 -17.91
N THR A 280 -23.83 17.99 -18.39
CA THR A 280 -25.15 18.24 -17.77
C THR A 280 -25.20 17.62 -16.37
N VAL A 281 -24.76 16.36 -16.23
CA VAL A 281 -24.73 15.68 -14.93
C VAL A 281 -23.73 16.33 -13.98
N GLU A 282 -22.53 16.67 -14.47
CA GLU A 282 -21.52 17.37 -13.68
C GLU A 282 -22.08 18.70 -13.12
N GLN A 283 -22.71 19.52 -13.96
CA GLN A 283 -23.29 20.80 -13.54
C GLN A 283 -24.46 20.63 -12.56
N ARG A 284 -25.30 19.60 -12.73
CA ARG A 284 -26.37 19.30 -11.76
C ARG A 284 -25.80 18.81 -10.43
N LEU A 285 -24.75 17.98 -10.45
CA LEU A 285 -24.09 17.49 -9.24
C LEU A 285 -23.40 18.64 -8.48
N LEU A 286 -22.84 19.63 -9.18
CA LEU A 286 -22.27 20.85 -8.59
C LEU A 286 -23.29 21.73 -7.86
N GLN A 287 -24.60 21.48 -8.02
CA GLN A 287 -25.64 22.13 -7.23
C GLN A 287 -25.78 21.54 -5.82
N ALA A 288 -25.01 20.52 -5.46
CA ALA A 288 -24.96 20.02 -4.10
C ALA A 288 -24.62 21.17 -3.13
N ASP A 289 -25.27 21.16 -1.96
CA ASP A 289 -25.01 22.13 -0.91
C ASP A 289 -23.81 21.71 -0.04
N ILE A 290 -23.58 20.39 0.07
CA ILE A 290 -22.52 19.79 0.90
C ILE A 290 -21.87 18.57 0.22
N VAL A 291 -20.56 18.44 0.38
CA VAL A 291 -19.80 17.21 0.10
C VAL A 291 -19.23 16.67 1.41
N ILE A 292 -19.45 15.39 1.69
CA ILE A 292 -18.76 14.68 2.78
C ILE A 292 -17.86 13.62 2.16
N GLN A 293 -16.55 13.83 2.28
CA GLN A 293 -15.55 12.88 1.85
C GLN A 293 -15.11 11.98 3.02
N PHE A 294 -15.15 10.67 2.83
CA PHE A 294 -14.58 9.66 3.73
C PHE A 294 -13.30 9.12 3.12
N GLY A 295 -12.22 9.11 3.89
CA GLY A 295 -10.92 8.66 3.40
C GLY A 295 -10.27 9.63 2.40
N SER A 296 -9.29 9.13 1.64
CA SER A 296 -8.43 9.97 0.79
C SER A 296 -7.98 9.25 -0.49
N GLN A 297 -7.01 9.82 -1.23
CA GLN A 297 -6.35 9.20 -2.40
C GLN A 297 -7.28 8.78 -3.55
N ILE A 298 -8.22 9.66 -3.93
CA ILE A 298 -9.13 9.44 -5.07
C ILE A 298 -8.35 9.25 -6.38
N VAL A 299 -8.58 8.13 -7.07
CA VAL A 299 -7.98 7.73 -8.35
C VAL A 299 -8.63 8.46 -9.52
N SER A 300 -9.96 8.54 -9.54
CA SER A 300 -10.71 9.13 -10.63
C SER A 300 -10.27 10.57 -10.91
N LYS A 301 -9.90 10.84 -12.17
CA LYS A 301 -9.60 12.22 -12.60
C LYS A 301 -10.85 13.08 -12.56
N ARG A 302 -12.01 12.55 -12.95
CA ARG A 302 -13.24 13.34 -13.05
C ARG A 302 -13.87 13.62 -11.68
N VAL A 303 -13.78 12.69 -10.73
CA VAL A 303 -14.16 12.97 -9.34
C VAL A 303 -13.26 14.06 -8.74
N ASN A 304 -11.95 14.02 -8.99
CA ASN A 304 -11.05 15.09 -8.57
C ASN A 304 -11.35 16.44 -9.25
N GLN A 305 -11.80 16.44 -10.52
CA GLN A 305 -12.25 17.67 -11.20
C GLN A 305 -13.55 18.22 -10.59
N PHE A 306 -14.52 17.35 -10.28
CA PHE A 306 -15.73 17.72 -9.55
C PHE A 306 -15.39 18.32 -8.18
N LEU A 307 -14.53 17.64 -7.41
CA LEU A 307 -14.07 18.13 -6.12
C LEU A 307 -13.39 19.50 -6.24
N SER A 308 -12.52 19.70 -7.23
CA SER A 308 -11.87 20.99 -7.47
C SER A 308 -12.86 22.12 -7.80
N ALA A 309 -13.91 21.81 -8.57
CA ALA A 309 -14.91 22.78 -9.01
C ALA A 309 -16.01 23.06 -7.96
N PHE A 310 -16.19 22.19 -6.97
CA PHE A 310 -17.20 22.35 -5.92
C PHE A 310 -16.93 23.59 -5.06
N GLN A 311 -17.99 24.30 -4.64
CA GLN A 311 -17.89 25.56 -3.89
C GLN A 311 -18.82 25.60 -2.65
N GLY A 312 -19.49 24.49 -2.33
CA GLY A 312 -20.39 24.40 -1.18
C GLY A 312 -19.66 24.03 0.12
N GLU A 313 -20.41 23.54 1.11
CA GLU A 313 -19.83 23.07 2.38
C GLU A 313 -19.04 21.78 2.15
N TYR A 314 -17.81 21.70 2.65
CA TYR A 314 -16.95 20.54 2.44
C TYR A 314 -16.48 19.95 3.76
N TRP A 315 -16.88 18.71 4.03
CA TRP A 315 -16.46 17.97 5.23
C TRP A 315 -15.57 16.80 4.84
N LEU A 316 -14.49 16.63 5.59
CA LEU A 316 -13.55 15.55 5.39
C LEU A 316 -13.42 14.70 6.66
N VAL A 317 -13.72 13.42 6.54
CA VAL A 317 -13.67 12.42 7.61
C VAL A 317 -12.53 11.45 7.32
N GLU A 318 -11.46 11.55 8.09
CA GLU A 318 -10.28 10.69 7.94
C GLU A 318 -9.55 10.57 9.28
N GLN A 319 -9.08 9.38 9.61
CA GLN A 319 -8.50 9.05 10.91
C GLN A 319 -7.12 9.69 11.09
N SER A 320 -6.36 9.89 10.01
CA SER A 320 -5.04 10.51 10.08
C SER A 320 -5.13 12.02 10.38
N LYS A 321 -4.04 12.55 10.94
CA LYS A 321 -3.88 13.99 11.21
C LYS A 321 -3.25 14.75 10.02
N ASP A 322 -3.10 14.08 8.88
CA ASP A 322 -2.38 14.66 7.75
C ASP A 322 -3.17 15.82 7.14
N TYR A 323 -2.43 16.75 6.55
CA TYR A 323 -3.02 17.78 5.72
C TYR A 323 -3.50 17.18 4.39
N LEU A 324 -4.82 17.07 4.26
CA LEU A 324 -5.49 16.52 3.07
C LEU A 324 -6.48 17.54 2.53
N ASN A 325 -6.00 18.52 1.76
CA ASN A 325 -6.86 19.50 1.10
C ASN A 325 -6.19 20.00 -0.20
N PRO A 326 -6.11 19.14 -1.24
CA PRO A 326 -5.41 19.49 -2.48
C PRO A 326 -6.09 20.61 -3.28
N PHE A 327 -7.37 20.90 -3.00
CA PHE A 327 -8.17 21.92 -3.69
C PHE A 327 -8.38 23.19 -2.85
N ALA A 328 -7.80 23.24 -1.64
CA ALA A 328 -7.88 24.38 -0.72
C ALA A 328 -9.31 24.82 -0.37
N HIS A 329 -10.25 23.86 -0.23
CA HIS A 329 -11.61 24.15 0.22
C HIS A 329 -11.62 24.75 1.63
N PRO A 330 -12.49 25.74 1.91
CA PRO A 330 -12.97 25.95 3.27
C PRO A 330 -13.61 24.65 3.75
N GLN A 331 -13.05 24.04 4.80
CA GLN A 331 -13.44 22.70 5.20
C GLN A 331 -13.63 22.52 6.70
N THR A 332 -14.57 21.64 7.05
CA THR A 332 -14.66 21.05 8.39
C THR A 332 -13.95 19.70 8.38
N ARG A 333 -12.96 19.51 9.27
CA ARG A 333 -12.17 18.29 9.33
C ARG A 333 -12.51 17.46 10.57
N PHE A 334 -12.92 16.22 10.35
CA PHE A 334 -13.14 15.22 11.41
C PHE A 334 -11.98 14.22 11.42
N ILE A 335 -11.16 14.28 12.47
CA ILE A 335 -10.07 13.31 12.69
C ILE A 335 -10.67 12.07 13.36
N ALA A 336 -11.31 11.23 12.56
CA ALA A 336 -12.18 10.16 13.05
C ALA A 336 -12.23 8.96 12.11
N LYS A 337 -12.54 7.80 12.67
CA LYS A 337 -12.95 6.64 11.87
C LYS A 337 -14.32 6.88 11.26
N ALA A 338 -14.54 6.45 10.02
CA ALA A 338 -15.80 6.70 9.31
C ALA A 338 -17.03 6.18 10.07
N HIS A 339 -16.97 4.96 10.64
CA HIS A 339 -18.07 4.40 11.44
C HIS A 339 -18.31 5.12 12.78
N HIS A 340 -17.30 5.79 13.35
CA HIS A 340 -17.52 6.65 14.52
C HIS A 340 -18.26 7.93 14.12
N PHE A 341 -17.88 8.52 12.97
CA PHE A 341 -18.55 9.70 12.43
C PHE A 341 -20.03 9.44 12.15
N THR A 342 -20.36 8.38 11.42
CA THR A 342 -21.75 8.09 11.03
C THR A 342 -22.64 7.71 12.21
N ARG A 343 -22.08 7.10 13.26
CA ARG A 343 -22.80 6.84 14.52
C ARG A 343 -23.21 8.13 15.22
N VAL A 344 -22.34 9.13 15.21
CA VAL A 344 -22.58 10.43 15.86
C VAL A 344 -23.37 11.38 14.96
N HIS A 345 -23.30 11.19 13.63
CA HIS A 345 -24.03 11.95 12.61
C HIS A 345 -25.07 11.05 11.93
N PRO A 346 -26.16 10.68 12.63
CA PRO A 346 -27.13 9.73 12.09
C PRO A 346 -27.89 10.31 10.89
N PRO A 347 -28.18 9.48 9.88
CA PRO A 347 -28.83 9.93 8.65
C PRO A 347 -30.32 10.23 8.90
N LEU A 348 -30.88 11.16 8.12
CA LEU A 348 -32.32 11.44 8.08
C LEU A 348 -32.90 10.90 6.77
N ARG A 349 -33.93 10.04 6.87
CA ARG A 349 -34.57 9.42 5.71
C ARG A 349 -35.14 10.45 4.75
N GLN A 350 -34.64 10.49 3.52
CA GLN A 350 -35.05 11.42 2.47
C GLN A 350 -35.17 10.71 1.11
N LYS A 351 -35.83 11.39 0.16
CA LYS A 351 -35.85 10.95 -1.24
C LYS A 351 -34.52 11.35 -1.91
N PRO A 352 -34.02 10.57 -2.88
CA PRO A 352 -32.88 10.97 -3.70
C PRO A 352 -33.10 12.35 -4.30
N TRP A 353 -32.13 13.26 -4.13
CA TRP A 353 -32.26 14.63 -4.66
C TRP A 353 -31.85 14.76 -6.13
N LEU A 354 -31.08 13.79 -6.65
CA LEU A 354 -30.60 13.75 -8.03
C LEU A 354 -30.64 12.31 -8.56
N LEU A 355 -31.27 12.09 -9.72
CA LEU A 355 -31.49 10.75 -10.31
C LEU A 355 -30.70 10.54 -11.60
N GLU A 356 -30.21 11.61 -12.22
CA GLU A 356 -29.49 11.64 -13.48
C GLU A 356 -28.18 10.86 -13.42
N PRO A 357 -27.37 10.92 -12.33
CA PRO A 357 -26.23 10.03 -12.16
C PRO A 357 -26.62 8.55 -12.13
N LEU A 358 -27.77 8.20 -11.55
CA LEU A 358 -28.24 6.81 -11.49
C LEU A 358 -28.63 6.32 -12.89
N ALA A 359 -29.42 7.12 -13.63
CA ALA A 359 -29.80 6.80 -15.00
C ALA A 359 -28.58 6.64 -15.92
N LEU A 360 -27.62 7.57 -15.82
CA LEU A 360 -26.40 7.52 -16.64
C LEU A 360 -25.47 6.38 -16.24
N SER A 361 -25.34 6.08 -14.94
CA SER A 361 -24.57 4.93 -14.45
C SER A 361 -25.15 3.59 -14.95
N GLN A 362 -26.48 3.45 -14.95
CA GLN A 362 -27.17 2.28 -15.52
C GLN A 362 -26.96 2.16 -17.03
N PHE A 363 -27.04 3.28 -17.76
CA PHE A 363 -26.73 3.31 -19.18
C PHE A 363 -25.27 2.91 -19.45
N CYS A 364 -24.32 3.45 -18.67
CA CYS A 364 -22.90 3.12 -18.77
C CYS A 364 -22.64 1.61 -18.62
N ALA A 365 -23.36 0.91 -17.74
CA ALA A 365 -23.19 -0.53 -17.56
C ALA A 365 -23.34 -1.32 -18.88
N GLY A 366 -24.44 -1.08 -19.60
CA GLY A 366 -24.68 -1.75 -20.89
C GLY A 366 -23.80 -1.22 -22.01
N PHE A 367 -23.53 0.08 -22.03
CA PHE A 367 -22.71 0.71 -23.05
C PHE A 367 -21.23 0.26 -22.97
N ILE A 368 -20.66 0.20 -21.77
CA ILE A 368 -19.28 -0.27 -21.55
C ILE A 368 -19.16 -1.74 -21.98
N GLU A 369 -20.08 -2.62 -21.56
CA GLU A 369 -20.09 -4.03 -21.96
C GLU A 369 -20.04 -4.19 -23.50
N GLN A 370 -20.89 -3.44 -24.22
CA GLN A 370 -20.96 -3.50 -25.69
C GLN A 370 -19.67 -3.04 -26.38
N GLN A 371 -19.02 -2.00 -25.83
CA GLN A 371 -17.85 -1.38 -26.48
C GLN A 371 -16.54 -2.14 -26.17
N ILE A 372 -16.39 -2.70 -24.96
CA ILE A 372 -15.10 -3.23 -24.49
C ILE A 372 -15.16 -4.63 -23.88
N GLY A 373 -16.35 -5.22 -23.64
CA GLY A 373 -16.47 -6.53 -22.97
C GLY A 373 -16.05 -7.74 -23.83
N GLY A 374 -16.09 -7.61 -25.16
CA GLY A 374 -15.90 -8.74 -26.08
C GLY A 374 -14.47 -9.27 -26.23
N ASN A 375 -13.47 -8.38 -26.24
CA ASN A 375 -12.07 -8.73 -26.52
C ASN A 375 -11.23 -8.76 -25.25
N LEU A 376 -10.21 -9.63 -25.21
CA LEU A 376 -9.23 -9.64 -24.14
C LEU A 376 -8.14 -8.60 -24.43
N ASN A 377 -8.33 -7.38 -23.93
CA ASN A 377 -7.35 -6.31 -23.91
C ASN A 377 -7.30 -5.66 -22.52
N GLU A 378 -6.52 -4.60 -22.32
CA GLU A 378 -6.36 -3.99 -20.99
C GLU A 378 -7.66 -3.38 -20.43
N ALA A 379 -8.50 -2.78 -21.29
CA ALA A 379 -9.78 -2.20 -20.88
C ALA A 379 -10.82 -3.29 -20.59
N GLY A 380 -10.92 -4.30 -21.45
CA GLY A 380 -11.78 -5.46 -21.24
C GLY A 380 -11.39 -6.23 -19.98
N LEU A 381 -10.09 -6.44 -19.74
CA LEU A 381 -9.61 -7.08 -18.51
C LEU A 381 -9.92 -6.25 -17.27
N ALA A 382 -9.79 -4.93 -17.33
CA ALA A 382 -10.17 -4.07 -16.22
C ALA A 382 -11.68 -4.13 -15.93
N HIS A 383 -12.52 -4.09 -16.97
CA HIS A 383 -13.97 -4.19 -16.85
C HIS A 383 -14.43 -5.51 -16.23
N HIS A 384 -13.77 -6.62 -16.61
CA HIS A 384 -14.09 -7.98 -16.19
C HIS A 384 -13.09 -8.58 -15.20
N ILE A 385 -12.41 -7.75 -14.42
CA ILE A 385 -11.38 -8.22 -13.49
C ILE A 385 -11.98 -9.20 -12.47
N GLU A 386 -13.25 -9.03 -12.09
CA GLU A 386 -13.98 -9.92 -11.20
C GLU A 386 -14.02 -11.38 -11.70
N ARG A 387 -13.97 -11.60 -13.02
CA ARG A 387 -13.97 -12.95 -13.61
C ARG A 387 -12.68 -13.72 -13.34
N VAL A 388 -11.59 -13.01 -13.02
CA VAL A 388 -10.29 -13.62 -12.73
C VAL A 388 -9.98 -13.66 -11.23
N LEU A 389 -10.81 -13.04 -10.38
CA LEU A 389 -10.59 -13.01 -8.93
C LEU A 389 -10.96 -14.34 -8.26
N PRO A 390 -10.14 -14.83 -7.32
CA PRO A 390 -10.53 -15.91 -6.42
C PRO A 390 -11.53 -15.39 -5.38
N ALA A 391 -12.45 -16.25 -4.91
CA ALA A 391 -13.53 -15.85 -3.99
C ALA A 391 -13.02 -15.27 -2.64
N ASN A 392 -11.95 -15.84 -2.08
CA ASN A 392 -11.37 -15.44 -0.80
C ASN A 392 -9.90 -15.03 -0.98
N GLY A 393 -9.66 -14.01 -1.80
CA GLY A 393 -8.31 -13.55 -2.09
C GLY A 393 -8.15 -12.05 -2.05
N ASN A 394 -7.02 -11.59 -2.60
CA ASN A 394 -6.67 -10.19 -2.69
C ASN A 394 -6.53 -9.75 -4.14
N LEU A 395 -6.84 -8.47 -4.40
CA LEU A 395 -6.53 -7.79 -5.64
C LEU A 395 -5.45 -6.73 -5.36
N PHE A 396 -4.30 -6.84 -6.02
CA PHE A 396 -3.27 -5.83 -6.01
C PHE A 396 -3.28 -5.08 -7.36
N LEU A 397 -3.53 -3.78 -7.33
CA LEU A 397 -3.52 -2.95 -8.53
C LEU A 397 -2.25 -2.11 -8.57
N GLY A 398 -1.49 -2.28 -9.64
CA GLY A 398 -0.36 -1.44 -9.97
C GLY A 398 -0.77 -0.02 -10.34
N ASN A 399 0.22 0.87 -10.40
CA ASN A 399 0.01 2.27 -10.74
C ASN A 399 -0.19 2.49 -12.25
N SER A 400 -0.25 3.75 -12.66
CA SER A 400 -0.45 4.16 -14.07
C SER A 400 -1.88 3.86 -14.59
N LEU A 401 -2.02 3.42 -15.85
CA LEU A 401 -3.31 3.35 -16.54
C LEU A 401 -4.27 2.30 -15.92
N PHE A 402 -3.78 1.12 -15.54
CA PHE A 402 -4.66 0.00 -15.22
C PHE A 402 -5.55 0.23 -13.98
N VAL A 403 -5.03 0.78 -12.88
CA VAL A 403 -5.87 1.14 -11.70
C VAL A 403 -6.96 2.15 -12.06
N ARG A 404 -6.69 3.06 -13.00
CA ARG A 404 -7.69 4.03 -13.49
C ARG A 404 -8.75 3.38 -14.37
N LEU A 405 -8.36 2.40 -15.19
CA LEU A 405 -9.30 1.61 -15.97
C LEU A 405 -10.22 0.81 -15.06
N VAL A 406 -9.70 0.18 -13.99
CA VAL A 406 -10.54 -0.56 -13.04
C VAL A 406 -11.50 0.39 -12.32
N ASP A 407 -11.02 1.53 -11.82
CA ASP A 407 -11.85 2.57 -11.18
C ASP A 407 -12.96 3.10 -12.11
N ALA A 408 -12.64 3.30 -13.39
CA ALA A 408 -13.58 3.85 -14.35
C ALA A 408 -14.56 2.83 -14.94
N LEU A 409 -14.14 1.57 -15.10
CA LEU A 409 -14.82 0.59 -15.94
C LEU A 409 -15.35 -0.61 -15.16
N CYS A 410 -14.98 -0.83 -13.90
CA CYS A 410 -15.40 -2.01 -13.16
C CYS A 410 -16.41 -1.69 -12.05
N LYS A 411 -17.30 -2.64 -11.78
CA LYS A 411 -18.04 -2.73 -10.51
C LYS A 411 -17.48 -3.89 -9.70
N LEU A 412 -16.61 -3.59 -8.74
CA LEU A 412 -16.01 -4.62 -7.89
C LEU A 412 -16.99 -5.17 -6.84
N PRO A 413 -16.82 -6.43 -6.41
CA PRO A 413 -17.60 -6.98 -5.30
C PRO A 413 -17.39 -6.19 -4.01
N GLU A 414 -18.47 -5.98 -3.26
CA GLU A 414 -18.39 -5.38 -1.93
C GLU A 414 -17.47 -6.20 -1.02
N GLY A 415 -16.65 -5.53 -0.22
CA GLY A 415 -15.81 -6.22 0.75
C GLY A 415 -14.55 -6.85 0.18
N TYR A 416 -14.32 -6.83 -1.15
CA TYR A 416 -13.15 -7.48 -1.72
C TYR A 416 -11.85 -6.72 -1.34
N PRO A 417 -10.84 -7.38 -0.74
CA PRO A 417 -9.60 -6.71 -0.34
C PRO A 417 -8.81 -6.21 -1.55
N ILE A 418 -8.59 -4.89 -1.61
CA ILE A 418 -7.86 -4.22 -2.67
C ILE A 418 -6.65 -3.50 -2.08
N TYR A 419 -5.48 -3.74 -2.68
CA TYR A 419 -4.21 -3.18 -2.26
C TYR A 419 -3.54 -2.42 -3.39
N THR A 420 -2.95 -1.28 -3.05
CA THR A 420 -2.30 -0.38 -3.99
C THR A 420 -1.15 0.37 -3.31
N ASN A 421 -0.23 0.90 -4.11
CA ASN A 421 0.77 1.88 -3.67
C ASN A 421 0.38 3.26 -4.18
N ARG A 422 -0.67 3.86 -3.62
CA ARG A 422 -1.22 5.17 -4.03
C ARG A 422 -0.81 6.34 -3.15
N GLY A 423 0.14 6.15 -2.23
CA GLY A 423 0.73 7.23 -1.46
C GLY A 423 1.55 8.17 -2.36
N ALA A 424 2.73 7.72 -2.76
CA ALA A 424 3.59 8.38 -3.75
C ALA A 424 3.30 7.93 -5.19
N SER A 425 2.52 6.86 -5.38
CA SER A 425 2.14 6.35 -6.71
C SER A 425 3.32 5.84 -7.56
N GLY A 426 4.39 5.35 -6.92
CA GLY A 426 5.59 4.84 -7.58
C GLY A 426 5.36 3.53 -8.37
N ILE A 427 6.14 3.31 -9.43
CA ILE A 427 6.11 2.08 -10.25
C ILE A 427 7.20 1.07 -9.86
N ASP A 428 7.97 1.39 -8.83
CA ASP A 428 9.34 0.93 -8.60
C ASP A 428 9.50 -0.30 -7.70
N GLY A 429 8.39 -0.77 -7.11
CA GLY A 429 8.37 -1.90 -6.18
C GLY A 429 7.06 -2.69 -6.16
N LEU A 430 6.35 -2.71 -7.30
CA LEU A 430 5.00 -3.26 -7.37
C LEU A 430 4.97 -4.80 -7.32
N ILE A 431 5.99 -5.48 -7.87
CA ILE A 431 6.09 -6.95 -7.79
C ILE A 431 6.42 -7.35 -6.35
N ALA A 432 7.40 -6.68 -5.74
CA ALA A 432 7.76 -6.89 -4.35
C ALA A 432 6.59 -6.66 -3.39
N THR A 433 5.87 -5.55 -3.55
CA THR A 433 4.70 -5.26 -2.71
C THR A 433 3.61 -6.33 -2.86
N MET A 434 3.32 -6.75 -4.10
CA MET A 434 2.33 -7.80 -4.37
C MET A 434 2.73 -9.14 -3.74
N ALA A 435 4.01 -9.51 -3.82
CA ALA A 435 4.54 -10.68 -3.14
C ALA A 435 4.37 -10.56 -1.61
N GLY A 436 4.64 -9.39 -1.03
CA GLY A 436 4.42 -9.11 0.38
C GLY A 436 2.94 -9.21 0.80
N VAL A 437 2.02 -8.73 -0.05
CA VAL A 437 0.56 -8.86 0.16
C VAL A 437 0.15 -10.33 0.18
N ALA A 438 0.60 -11.12 -0.79
CA ALA A 438 0.31 -12.56 -0.84
C ALA A 438 0.87 -13.29 0.39
N LYS A 439 2.10 -12.94 0.80
CA LYS A 439 2.77 -13.54 1.97
C LYS A 439 2.05 -13.20 3.28
N GLY A 440 1.77 -11.92 3.52
CA GLY A 440 1.20 -11.44 4.78
C GLY A 440 -0.26 -11.84 4.98
N SER A 441 -1.05 -11.90 3.91
CA SER A 441 -2.45 -12.36 3.98
C SER A 441 -2.58 -13.88 4.05
N GLY A 442 -1.61 -14.62 3.49
CA GLY A 442 -1.71 -16.08 3.32
C GLY A 442 -2.85 -16.52 2.39
N ALA A 443 -3.41 -15.61 1.58
CA ALA A 443 -4.55 -15.85 0.71
C ALA A 443 -4.16 -15.80 -0.79
N PRO A 444 -4.91 -16.46 -1.68
CA PRO A 444 -4.74 -16.31 -3.12
C PRO A 444 -4.75 -14.84 -3.54
N THR A 445 -3.86 -14.45 -4.44
CA THR A 445 -3.67 -13.03 -4.79
C THR A 445 -3.58 -12.84 -6.29
N VAL A 446 -4.35 -11.90 -6.82
CA VAL A 446 -4.25 -11.43 -8.21
C VAL A 446 -3.57 -10.06 -8.19
N GLY A 447 -2.44 -9.92 -8.87
CA GLY A 447 -1.80 -8.64 -9.10
C GLY A 447 -1.87 -8.25 -10.56
N VAL A 448 -2.11 -6.98 -10.87
CA VAL A 448 -2.06 -6.47 -12.24
C VAL A 448 -1.17 -5.24 -12.31
N ILE A 449 -0.13 -5.29 -13.13
CA ILE A 449 0.84 -4.20 -13.32
C ILE A 449 1.09 -3.97 -14.82
N GLY A 450 1.63 -2.79 -15.16
CA GLY A 450 2.14 -2.53 -16.52
C GLY A 450 3.52 -3.12 -16.76
N ASP A 451 3.89 -3.31 -18.01
CA ASP A 451 5.20 -3.73 -18.49
C ASP A 451 6.37 -2.88 -17.96
N ILE A 452 6.32 -1.55 -18.04
CA ILE A 452 7.37 -0.67 -17.51
C ILE A 452 7.52 -0.84 -15.99
N SER A 453 6.41 -1.02 -15.28
CA SER A 453 6.46 -1.32 -13.84
C SER A 453 7.10 -2.68 -13.56
N ALA A 454 6.79 -3.69 -14.38
CA ALA A 454 7.41 -5.00 -14.26
C ALA A 454 8.92 -4.96 -14.57
N LEU A 455 9.34 -4.17 -15.56
CA LEU A 455 10.77 -3.95 -15.85
C LEU A 455 11.48 -3.20 -14.72
N HIS A 456 10.81 -2.23 -14.09
CA HIS A 456 11.39 -1.44 -13.00
C HIS A 456 11.71 -2.30 -11.77
N ASP A 457 10.88 -3.32 -11.49
CA ASP A 457 10.97 -4.20 -10.32
C ASP A 457 11.27 -5.66 -10.69
N LEU A 458 11.96 -5.88 -11.82
CA LEU A 458 12.11 -7.19 -12.47
C LEU A 458 12.74 -8.26 -11.57
N ASN A 459 13.73 -7.87 -10.77
CA ASN A 459 14.46 -8.79 -9.89
C ASN A 459 13.62 -9.26 -8.68
N SER A 460 12.55 -8.54 -8.34
CA SER A 460 11.59 -8.94 -7.31
C SER A 460 10.74 -10.14 -7.71
N LEU A 461 10.78 -10.60 -8.98
CA LEU A 461 10.26 -11.92 -9.35
C LEU A 461 10.91 -13.05 -8.54
N ALA A 462 12.13 -12.86 -8.01
CA ALA A 462 12.75 -13.81 -7.09
C ALA A 462 11.98 -13.98 -5.77
N LEU A 463 11.29 -12.94 -5.29
CA LEU A 463 10.45 -12.99 -4.08
C LEU A 463 9.22 -13.87 -4.28
N LEU A 464 8.71 -13.98 -5.51
CA LEU A 464 7.52 -14.78 -5.82
C LEU A 464 7.72 -16.28 -5.54
N LYS A 465 8.97 -16.76 -5.53
CA LYS A 465 9.29 -18.15 -5.10
C LYS A 465 8.97 -18.42 -3.62
N GLN A 466 8.83 -17.37 -2.81
CA GLN A 466 8.50 -17.50 -1.38
C GLN A 466 6.98 -17.61 -1.14
N ILE A 467 6.18 -17.52 -2.20
CA ILE A 467 4.72 -17.55 -2.15
C ILE A 467 4.23 -18.95 -2.48
N ASN A 468 3.46 -19.53 -1.55
CA ASN A 468 2.97 -20.91 -1.65
C ASN A 468 1.46 -20.98 -1.96
N GLN A 469 0.80 -19.84 -1.95
CA GLN A 469 -0.60 -19.64 -2.26
C GLN A 469 -0.78 -19.44 -3.76
N PRO A 470 -1.89 -19.90 -4.37
CA PRO A 470 -2.20 -19.62 -5.76
C PRO A 470 -2.19 -18.11 -6.03
N THR A 471 -1.22 -17.64 -6.81
CA THR A 471 -1.01 -16.22 -7.05
C THR A 471 -0.82 -15.96 -8.53
N ILE A 472 -1.53 -14.97 -9.07
CA ILE A 472 -1.51 -14.65 -10.49
C ILE A 472 -0.98 -13.23 -10.66
N LEU A 473 0.15 -13.06 -11.35
CA LEU A 473 0.70 -11.76 -11.70
C LEU A 473 0.43 -11.48 -13.18
N PHE A 474 -0.52 -10.59 -13.45
CA PHE A 474 -0.77 -10.06 -14.78
C PHE A 474 0.20 -8.92 -15.08
N ILE A 475 0.86 -9.01 -16.23
CA ILE A 475 1.61 -7.93 -16.85
C ILE A 475 0.86 -7.49 -18.10
N ILE A 476 0.37 -6.26 -18.08
CA ILE A 476 -0.21 -5.62 -19.25
C ILE A 476 0.94 -5.07 -20.10
N ASN A 477 1.21 -5.74 -21.22
CA ASN A 477 2.27 -5.36 -22.15
C ASN A 477 1.65 -4.60 -23.33
N ASN A 478 1.55 -3.28 -23.17
CA ASN A 478 1.17 -2.33 -24.22
C ASN A 478 2.42 -1.60 -24.78
N ASN A 479 3.61 -2.17 -24.55
CA ASN A 479 4.90 -1.71 -25.05
C ASN A 479 5.22 -0.27 -24.63
N GLY A 480 5.23 0.00 -23.33
CA GLY A 480 5.61 1.30 -22.77
C GLY A 480 4.55 1.98 -21.90
N GLY A 481 4.83 3.20 -21.45
CA GLY A 481 3.93 3.97 -20.59
C GLY A 481 2.68 4.50 -21.30
N ALA A 482 1.68 3.65 -21.58
CA ALA A 482 0.46 4.05 -22.30
C ALA A 482 -0.39 5.13 -21.61
N ILE A 483 -0.16 5.43 -20.32
CA ILE A 483 -0.78 6.60 -19.65
C ILE A 483 -0.46 7.91 -20.38
N PHE A 484 0.71 8.02 -21.02
CA PHE A 484 1.11 9.22 -21.76
C PHE A 484 0.34 9.40 -23.07
N ASP A 485 -0.43 8.40 -23.51
CA ASP A 485 -1.41 8.60 -24.58
C ASP A 485 -2.59 9.44 -24.09
N MET A 486 -2.97 9.29 -22.82
CA MET A 486 -4.09 10.00 -22.20
C MET A 486 -3.76 11.46 -21.85
N LEU A 487 -2.49 11.84 -21.94
CA LEU A 487 -1.98 13.16 -21.60
C LEU A 487 -1.66 13.96 -22.87
N PRO A 488 -1.77 15.30 -22.83
CA PRO A 488 -1.49 16.17 -23.97
C PRO A 488 0.02 16.34 -24.21
N VAL A 489 0.73 15.23 -24.39
CA VAL A 489 2.18 15.18 -24.67
C VAL A 489 2.44 15.44 -26.15
N ASP A 490 3.49 16.20 -26.45
CA ASP A 490 3.97 16.43 -27.82
C ASP A 490 4.24 15.10 -28.54
N LYS A 491 3.63 14.94 -29.73
CA LYS A 491 3.77 13.72 -30.55
C LYS A 491 5.21 13.42 -30.93
N GLN A 492 6.06 14.42 -31.13
CA GLN A 492 7.47 14.22 -31.51
C GLN A 492 8.32 13.67 -30.35
N ALA A 493 7.99 14.06 -29.11
CA ALA A 493 8.71 13.65 -27.92
C ALA A 493 8.14 12.38 -27.25
N LYS A 494 6.85 12.09 -27.48
CA LYS A 494 6.09 11.05 -26.77
C LYS A 494 6.78 9.70 -26.74
N GLU A 495 7.22 9.22 -27.90
CA GLU A 495 7.79 7.88 -28.00
C GLU A 495 9.10 7.75 -27.23
N LYS A 496 10.02 8.70 -27.47
CA LYS A 496 11.40 8.65 -26.97
C LYS A 496 11.54 9.00 -25.49
N PHE A 497 10.69 9.87 -24.96
CA PHE A 497 10.88 10.45 -23.61
C PHE A 497 9.74 10.16 -22.63
N TYR A 498 8.63 9.59 -23.10
CA TYR A 498 7.47 9.32 -22.25
C TYR A 498 7.07 7.85 -22.30
N ARG A 499 6.70 7.33 -23.48
CA ARG A 499 6.31 5.92 -23.62
C ARG A 499 7.46 4.98 -23.34
N LEU A 500 8.67 5.26 -23.86
CA LEU A 500 9.84 4.41 -23.71
C LEU A 500 9.56 2.97 -24.16
N SER A 501 8.95 2.79 -25.33
CA SER A 501 8.63 1.47 -25.88
C SER A 501 9.90 0.63 -26.02
N HIS A 502 9.83 -0.63 -25.60
CA HIS A 502 11.01 -1.47 -25.36
C HIS A 502 11.03 -2.74 -26.20
N ASN A 503 9.88 -3.17 -26.74
CA ASN A 503 9.70 -4.38 -27.56
C ASN A 503 10.16 -5.68 -26.86
N LEU A 504 10.02 -5.75 -25.54
CA LEU A 504 10.38 -6.91 -24.73
C LEU A 504 9.14 -7.76 -24.40
N GLU A 505 9.37 -9.02 -24.08
CA GLU A 505 8.36 -9.98 -23.59
C GLU A 505 8.89 -10.64 -22.30
N PHE A 506 8.00 -11.24 -21.50
CA PHE A 506 8.32 -11.70 -20.14
C PHE A 506 8.47 -13.21 -20.01
N SER A 507 8.33 -13.97 -21.11
CA SER A 507 8.46 -15.44 -21.12
C SER A 507 9.84 -15.93 -20.63
N GLN A 508 10.91 -15.35 -21.16
CA GLN A 508 12.29 -15.69 -20.79
C GLN A 508 12.62 -15.25 -19.37
N VAL A 509 12.07 -14.13 -18.92
CA VAL A 509 12.20 -13.64 -17.54
C VAL A 509 11.51 -14.60 -16.57
N ALA A 510 10.28 -15.01 -16.85
CA ALA A 510 9.58 -16.01 -16.04
C ALA A 510 10.40 -17.31 -15.94
N THR A 511 10.97 -17.76 -17.06
CA THR A 511 11.84 -18.94 -17.11
C THR A 511 13.09 -18.78 -16.26
N MET A 512 13.76 -17.62 -16.33
CA MET A 512 14.93 -17.30 -15.51
C MET A 512 14.63 -17.41 -14.00
N PHE A 513 13.45 -16.98 -13.58
CA PHE A 513 13.00 -17.10 -12.19
C PHE A 513 12.21 -18.39 -11.92
N GLY A 514 12.15 -19.36 -12.84
CA GLY A 514 11.45 -20.63 -12.64
C GLY A 514 9.97 -20.46 -12.31
N LEU A 515 9.31 -19.44 -12.88
CA LEU A 515 7.90 -19.16 -12.72
C LEU A 515 7.12 -19.73 -13.91
N GLU A 516 5.91 -20.20 -13.64
CA GLU A 516 4.98 -20.60 -14.69
C GLU A 516 4.56 -19.37 -15.50
N TYR A 517 4.50 -19.53 -16.82
CA TYR A 517 4.21 -18.43 -17.74
C TYR A 517 3.07 -18.80 -18.66
N MET A 518 2.16 -17.84 -18.88
CA MET A 518 1.17 -17.95 -19.94
C MET A 518 0.91 -16.61 -20.62
N ARG A 519 0.59 -16.71 -21.91
CA ARG A 519 0.15 -15.58 -22.74
C ARG A 519 -1.15 -15.96 -23.44
N PRO A 520 -2.31 -15.61 -22.85
CA PRO A 520 -3.60 -15.91 -23.44
C PRO A 520 -3.99 -14.87 -24.50
N TYR A 521 -4.72 -15.32 -25.51
CA TYR A 521 -5.16 -14.47 -26.63
C TYR A 521 -6.67 -14.15 -26.59
N THR A 522 -7.45 -14.94 -25.88
CA THR A 522 -8.91 -14.80 -25.77
C THR A 522 -9.38 -15.04 -24.35
N TRP A 523 -10.58 -14.58 -24.01
CA TRP A 523 -11.23 -14.85 -22.73
C TRP A 523 -11.38 -16.35 -22.44
N ALA A 524 -11.71 -17.16 -23.44
CA ALA A 524 -11.86 -18.61 -23.28
C ALA A 524 -10.52 -19.30 -22.96
N ASP A 525 -9.44 -18.87 -23.61
CA ASP A 525 -8.09 -19.36 -23.34
C ASP A 525 -7.61 -18.95 -21.94
N LEU A 526 -7.80 -17.67 -21.58
CA LEU A 526 -7.50 -17.17 -20.23
C LEU A 526 -8.25 -17.95 -19.16
N GLY A 527 -9.57 -18.11 -19.30
CA GLY A 527 -10.40 -18.83 -18.32
C GLY A 527 -9.99 -20.29 -18.14
N THR A 528 -9.60 -20.98 -19.23
CA THR A 528 -9.14 -22.36 -19.16
C THR A 528 -7.80 -22.47 -18.43
N LYS A 529 -6.84 -21.60 -18.75
CA LYS A 529 -5.51 -21.63 -18.14
C LYS A 529 -5.53 -21.16 -16.68
N LEU A 530 -6.36 -20.17 -16.32
CA LEU A 530 -6.52 -19.73 -14.93
C LEU A 530 -7.05 -20.83 -14.02
N LYS A 531 -7.98 -21.67 -14.50
CA LYS A 531 -8.44 -22.84 -13.72
C LYS A 531 -7.28 -23.76 -13.35
N GLN A 532 -6.32 -23.96 -14.26
CA GLN A 532 -5.12 -24.76 -13.98
C GLN A 532 -4.17 -24.04 -13.02
N ALA A 533 -3.98 -22.73 -13.20
CA ALA A 533 -3.12 -21.92 -12.34
C ALA A 533 -3.61 -21.89 -10.88
N TYR A 534 -4.92 -21.78 -10.64
CA TYR A 534 -5.49 -21.73 -9.29
C TYR A 534 -5.43 -23.06 -8.52
N VAL A 535 -5.25 -24.19 -9.21
CA VAL A 535 -5.04 -25.50 -8.56
C VAL A 535 -3.60 -25.66 -8.06
N ARG A 536 -2.66 -24.88 -8.61
CA ARG A 536 -1.23 -24.97 -8.27
C ARG A 536 -0.91 -24.13 -7.03
N LYS A 537 0.07 -24.61 -6.27
CA LYS A 537 0.72 -23.81 -5.22
C LYS A 537 1.85 -23.01 -5.87
N GLY A 538 1.80 -21.69 -5.75
CA GLY A 538 2.82 -20.81 -6.28
C GLY A 538 2.27 -19.76 -7.24
N VAL A 539 3.19 -19.16 -8.00
CA VAL A 539 2.90 -17.97 -8.81
C VAL A 539 2.90 -18.29 -10.30
N THR A 540 1.88 -17.80 -11.01
CA THR A 540 1.80 -17.83 -12.48
C THR A 540 1.88 -16.41 -13.02
N LEU A 541 2.82 -16.17 -13.93
CA LEU A 541 2.95 -14.94 -14.68
C LEU A 541 2.07 -14.97 -15.93
N VAL A 542 1.24 -13.95 -16.09
CA VAL A 542 0.29 -13.83 -17.21
C VAL A 542 0.62 -12.58 -17.99
N GLU A 543 1.15 -12.73 -19.20
CA GLU A 543 1.38 -11.59 -20.07
C GLU A 543 0.16 -11.36 -20.97
N ILE A 544 -0.50 -10.22 -20.80
CA ILE A 544 -1.58 -9.75 -21.68
C ILE A 544 -0.95 -8.74 -22.63
N LYS A 545 -0.51 -9.24 -23.79
CA LYS A 545 0.06 -8.38 -24.84
C LYS A 545 -1.06 -7.77 -25.66
N VAL A 546 -1.09 -6.44 -25.71
CA VAL A 546 -2.11 -5.66 -26.42
C VAL A 546 -1.45 -4.71 -27.40
N ASN A 547 -2.23 -4.15 -28.32
CA ASN A 547 -1.74 -3.07 -29.15
C ASN A 547 -1.49 -1.82 -28.30
N ASP A 548 -0.44 -1.09 -28.63
CA ASP A 548 0.18 -0.03 -27.84
C ASP A 548 -0.73 1.15 -27.45
N GLN A 549 -1.79 1.38 -28.22
CA GLN A 549 -2.76 2.47 -28.01
C GLN A 549 -4.22 1.99 -27.89
N GLU A 550 -4.47 0.68 -27.91
CA GLU A 550 -5.85 0.17 -28.00
C GLU A 550 -6.69 0.54 -26.77
N GLY A 551 -6.22 0.24 -25.56
CA GLY A 551 -6.99 0.53 -24.34
C GLY A 551 -7.11 2.02 -24.04
N SER A 552 -6.04 2.79 -24.27
CA SER A 552 -6.08 4.25 -24.11
C SER A 552 -7.06 4.91 -25.10
N ASN A 553 -7.12 4.46 -26.36
CA ASN A 553 -8.06 4.98 -27.35
C ASN A 553 -9.51 4.53 -27.08
N LEU A 554 -9.74 3.26 -26.69
CA LEU A 554 -11.07 2.78 -26.31
C LEU A 554 -11.63 3.58 -25.15
N TYR A 555 -10.82 3.81 -24.11
CA TYR A 555 -11.23 4.58 -22.96
C TYR A 555 -11.51 6.05 -23.30
N LYS A 556 -10.69 6.72 -24.12
CA LYS A 556 -11.02 8.08 -24.61
C LYS A 556 -12.34 8.13 -25.38
N SER A 557 -12.54 7.16 -26.28
CA SER A 557 -13.75 7.06 -27.10
C SER A 557 -15.00 6.93 -26.22
N LEU A 558 -14.94 6.09 -25.17
CA LEU A 558 -16.02 5.97 -24.19
C LEU A 558 -16.36 7.31 -23.54
N LEU A 559 -15.35 8.07 -23.11
CA LEU A 559 -15.55 9.37 -22.46
C LEU A 559 -16.15 10.40 -23.40
N GLU A 560 -15.68 10.46 -24.64
CA GLU A 560 -16.20 11.37 -25.65
C GLU A 560 -17.66 11.07 -25.98
N GLN A 561 -18.03 9.80 -26.12
CA GLN A 561 -19.40 9.39 -26.42
C GLN A 561 -20.35 9.69 -25.24
N ILE A 562 -19.96 9.35 -24.01
CA ILE A 562 -20.77 9.64 -22.82
C ILE A 562 -20.90 11.14 -22.54
N SER A 563 -19.87 11.93 -22.89
CA SER A 563 -19.94 13.40 -22.74
C SER A 563 -21.04 14.05 -23.58
N ARG A 564 -21.51 13.35 -24.63
CA ARG A 564 -22.54 13.81 -25.57
C ARG A 564 -23.89 13.11 -25.40
N ALA A 565 -24.02 12.18 -24.46
CA ALA A 565 -25.27 11.45 -24.24
C ALA A 565 -26.38 12.41 -23.76
N SER A 566 -27.54 12.38 -24.41
CA SER A 566 -28.75 13.05 -23.91
C SER A 566 -29.35 12.24 -22.77
N ILE A 567 -29.78 12.93 -21.72
CA ILE A 567 -30.53 12.35 -20.62
C ILE A 567 -31.92 12.96 -20.74
N ASP A 568 -32.77 12.30 -21.53
CA ASP A 568 -34.18 12.66 -21.72
C ASP A 568 -35.03 12.09 -20.58
#